data_AF-A0A2E7CDA7-F1
#
_entry.id   AF-A0A2E7CDA7-F1
#
_cell.length_a   1.000
_cell.length_b   1.000
_cell.length_c   1.000
_cell.angle_alpha   90.00
_cell.angle_beta   90.00
_cell.angle_gamma   90.00
#
_symmetry.space_group_name_H-M   'P 1'
#
loop_
_entity.id
_entity.type
_entity.pdbx_description
1 polymer ?
#
loop_
_entity_poly.entity_id
_entity_poly.type
_entity_poly.pdbx_seq_one_letter_code
_entity_poly.pdbx_strand_id
1 'polypeptide(L)'
;MAEAAEREESPAPDDRLRLSDVNLRRPTPAMGPLTDPVDRVRREWIFITMLLQPRDRREGAITLAIGLAAFLLGSLSGEVFSGGDPKTAGITTVSGAAYVQTLAALAGWIWFVVRLWTTYPVMRIHALTMFASWGMLFFAQLLFHVENPDFPVEATLSQLSTGALISVVALFLLYMMSTAVRETRDLHVEENHLHEDVRRMTEEMDEHSLYGWTALFACWIILVIINVWSGAHFVADRFADRWGVLTLHVLTAPLVIGGLLVTAWYPQRMLGQHAKVRSRAAHLADSDASEDSEVVEGDLSCPSCGALSEDLKRRDGRVFVRCM
;
A
#
# COMPACT_ATOMS: atom_id res chain seq x y z
N MET A 1 7.53 32.21 45.98
CA MET A 1 7.00 32.91 44.80
C MET A 1 7.26 32.01 43.62
N ALA A 2 6.27 31.17 43.30
CA ALA A 2 6.33 30.17 42.26
C ALA A 2 5.21 30.50 41.28
N GLU A 3 5.57 30.82 40.05
CA GLU A 3 4.65 30.87 38.91
C GLU A 3 5.49 30.70 37.65
N ALA A 4 5.96 29.46 37.44
CA ALA A 4 6.37 29.01 36.12
C ALA A 4 5.10 28.48 35.46
N ALA A 5 4.47 29.33 34.66
CA ALA A 5 3.38 28.93 33.79
C ALA A 5 3.88 27.86 32.82
N GLU A 6 3.38 26.64 32.98
CA GLU A 6 3.38 25.64 31.92
C GLU A 6 2.71 26.28 30.71
N ARG A 7 3.51 26.60 29.69
CA ARG A 7 2.98 26.73 28.34
C ARG A 7 2.52 25.34 27.95
N GLU A 8 1.21 25.11 28.02
CA GLU A 8 0.56 24.10 27.20
C GLU A 8 1.01 24.35 25.76
N GLU A 9 1.91 23.51 25.29
CA GLU A 9 2.26 23.42 23.89
C GLU A 9 1.00 22.91 23.18
N SER A 10 0.24 23.83 22.62
CA SER A 10 -0.96 23.50 21.84
C SER A 10 -0.55 22.52 20.75
N PRO A 11 -1.17 21.33 20.66
CA PRO A 11 -0.81 20.35 19.66
C PRO A 11 -1.00 20.94 18.27
N ALA A 12 -0.10 20.57 17.35
CA ALA A 12 -0.12 21.01 15.97
C ALA A 12 -1.54 20.80 15.38
N PRO A 13 -2.01 21.67 14.46
CA PRO A 13 -3.39 21.67 13.96
C PRO A 13 -3.88 20.37 13.29
N ASP A 14 -3.02 19.37 13.19
CA ASP A 14 -3.23 18.06 12.60
C ASP A 14 -3.84 17.02 13.57
N ASP A 15 -3.75 17.25 14.89
CA ASP A 15 -4.34 16.40 15.94
C ASP A 15 -5.85 16.60 16.14
N ARG A 16 -6.50 17.44 15.31
CA ARG A 16 -7.91 17.81 15.51
C ARG A 16 -8.91 17.02 14.69
N LEU A 17 -8.48 16.27 13.67
CA LEU A 17 -9.42 15.53 12.83
C LEU A 17 -9.50 14.08 13.28
N ARG A 18 -10.53 13.75 14.06
CA ARG A 18 -10.81 12.37 14.46
C ARG A 18 -11.77 11.72 13.46
N LEU A 19 -11.66 10.41 13.27
CA LEU A 19 -12.60 9.66 12.45
C LEU A 19 -14.01 9.72 13.03
N SER A 20 -14.14 9.75 14.36
CA SER A 20 -15.42 9.92 15.06
C SER A 20 -16.15 11.22 14.71
N ASP A 21 -15.43 12.27 14.32
CA ASP A 21 -16.03 13.56 13.95
C ASP A 21 -16.65 13.55 12.53
N VAL A 22 -16.35 12.53 11.73
CA VAL A 22 -16.80 12.45 10.34
C VAL A 22 -18.23 11.91 10.25
N ASN A 23 -19.16 12.80 9.92
CA ASN A 23 -20.57 12.48 9.75
C ASN A 23 -20.97 12.43 8.26
N LEU A 24 -21.76 11.41 7.89
CA LEU A 24 -22.31 11.29 6.54
C LEU A 24 -23.48 12.27 6.35
N ARG A 25 -23.35 13.19 5.39
CA ARG A 25 -24.45 14.12 5.03
C ARG A 25 -25.70 13.40 4.52
N ARG A 26 -25.53 12.22 3.91
CA ARG A 26 -26.61 11.38 3.39
C ARG A 26 -26.31 9.92 3.75
N PRO A 27 -26.94 9.37 4.80
CA PRO A 27 -26.80 7.95 5.12
C PRO A 27 -27.36 7.11 3.98
N THR A 28 -26.86 5.88 3.87
CA THR A 28 -27.32 4.97 2.83
C THR A 28 -28.77 4.54 3.12
N PRO A 29 -29.64 4.41 2.09
CA PRO A 29 -30.98 3.85 2.30
C PRO A 29 -30.88 2.47 2.95
N ALA A 30 -31.89 2.08 3.75
CA ALA A 30 -31.88 0.80 4.43
C ALA A 30 -31.79 -0.37 3.43
N MET A 31 -30.60 -0.95 3.29
CA MET A 31 -30.28 -2.12 2.45
C MET A 31 -30.10 -3.38 3.31
N GLY A 32 -30.82 -3.45 4.43
CA GLY A 32 -30.69 -4.53 5.41
C GLY A 32 -29.27 -4.59 6.00
N PRO A 33 -28.63 -5.77 6.09
CA PRO A 33 -27.37 -5.97 6.81
C PRO A 33 -26.15 -5.29 6.15
N LEU A 34 -26.28 -4.80 4.91
CA LEU A 34 -25.19 -4.13 4.19
C LEU A 34 -25.11 -2.62 4.44
N THR A 35 -26.13 -2.04 5.09
CA THR A 35 -26.19 -0.59 5.31
C THR A 35 -25.01 -0.09 6.15
N ASP A 36 -24.74 -0.75 7.28
CA ASP A 36 -23.70 -0.31 8.22
C ASP A 36 -22.27 -0.48 7.66
N PRO A 37 -21.90 -1.62 7.02
CA PRO A 37 -20.60 -1.75 6.36
C PRO A 37 -20.37 -0.71 5.26
N VAL A 38 -21.39 -0.42 4.45
CA VAL A 38 -21.28 0.57 3.36
C VAL A 38 -21.10 1.99 3.93
N ASP A 39 -21.88 2.37 4.93
CA ASP A 39 -21.73 3.66 5.58
C ASP A 39 -20.40 3.81 6.30
N ARG A 40 -19.87 2.74 6.89
CA ARG A 40 -18.52 2.73 7.47
C ARG A 40 -17.44 2.99 6.42
N VAL A 41 -17.45 2.27 5.29
CA VAL A 41 -16.49 2.50 4.19
C VAL A 41 -16.60 3.94 3.68
N ARG A 42 -17.82 4.44 3.47
CA ARG A 42 -18.04 5.81 2.99
C ARG A 42 -17.50 6.86 3.97
N ARG A 43 -17.70 6.67 5.27
CA ARG A 43 -17.19 7.56 6.32
C ARG A 43 -15.67 7.59 6.30
N GLU A 44 -15.03 6.43 6.29
CA GLU A 44 -13.57 6.30 6.27
C GLU A 44 -12.98 6.86 4.96
N TRP A 45 -13.64 6.68 3.81
CA TRP A 45 -13.17 7.31 2.56
C TRP A 45 -13.24 8.83 2.61
N ILE A 46 -14.29 9.40 3.19
CA ILE A 46 -14.38 10.84 3.41
C ILE A 46 -13.24 11.29 4.33
N PHE A 47 -12.99 10.57 5.43
CA PHE A 47 -11.88 10.85 6.33
C PHE A 47 -10.52 10.84 5.63
N ILE A 48 -10.23 9.80 4.83
CA ILE A 48 -9.02 9.70 3.98
C ILE A 48 -8.88 10.95 3.10
N THR A 49 -9.96 11.43 2.48
CA THR A 49 -9.89 12.64 1.64
C THR A 49 -9.72 13.93 2.44
N MET A 50 -10.25 14.00 3.66
CA MET A 50 -10.12 15.17 4.54
C MET A 50 -8.71 15.30 5.10
N LEU A 51 -8.00 14.18 5.30
CA LEU A 51 -6.61 14.14 5.73
C LEU A 51 -5.61 14.61 4.66
N LEU A 52 -6.06 14.78 3.41
CA LEU A 52 -5.19 15.09 2.28
C LEU A 52 -4.71 16.54 2.33
N GLN A 53 -3.44 16.74 2.72
CA GLN A 53 -2.84 18.06 2.79
C GLN A 53 -2.43 18.57 1.38
N PRO A 54 -2.36 19.91 1.16
CA PRO A 54 -1.96 20.47 -0.14
C PRO A 54 -0.57 20.01 -0.61
N ARG A 55 0.37 19.82 0.32
CA ARG A 55 1.72 19.33 0.03
C ARG A 55 1.67 17.89 -0.51
N ASP A 56 0.98 17.00 0.20
CA ASP A 56 0.82 15.60 -0.19
C ASP A 56 0.12 15.48 -1.54
N ARG A 57 -0.91 16.30 -1.76
CA ARG A 57 -1.61 16.38 -3.04
C ARG A 57 -0.67 16.77 -4.19
N ARG A 58 0.21 17.75 -3.97
CA ARG A 58 1.17 18.19 -4.99
C ARG A 58 2.20 17.11 -5.30
N GLU A 59 2.81 16.51 -4.27
CA GLU A 59 3.80 15.44 -4.45
C GLU A 59 3.18 14.19 -5.10
N GLY A 60 1.98 13.80 -4.66
CA GLY A 60 1.20 12.73 -5.27
C GLY A 60 0.85 13.01 -6.73
N ALA A 61 0.45 14.24 -7.07
CA ALA A 61 0.14 14.62 -8.46
C ALA A 61 1.37 14.58 -9.37
N ILE A 62 2.54 15.02 -8.89
CA ILE A 62 3.80 14.93 -9.65
C ILE A 62 4.16 13.46 -9.90
N THR A 63 4.09 12.62 -8.87
CA THR A 63 4.40 11.19 -8.99
C THR A 63 3.40 10.47 -9.90
N LEU A 64 2.11 10.81 -9.84
CA LEU A 64 1.07 10.32 -10.75
C LEU A 64 1.37 10.72 -12.20
N ALA A 65 1.74 11.98 -12.44
CA ALA A 65 2.04 12.47 -13.78
C ALA A 65 3.25 11.74 -14.40
N ILE A 66 4.30 11.49 -13.61
CA ILE A 66 5.47 10.70 -14.03
C ILE A 66 5.06 9.27 -14.41
N GLY A 67 4.31 8.58 -13.54
CA GLY A 67 3.86 7.22 -13.80
C GLY A 67 2.95 7.14 -15.03
N LEU A 68 2.04 8.12 -15.18
CA LEU A 68 1.16 8.19 -16.33
C LEU A 68 1.92 8.47 -17.63
N ALA A 69 2.91 9.36 -17.61
CA ALA A 69 3.78 9.60 -18.77
C ALA A 69 4.55 8.33 -19.16
N ALA A 70 5.15 7.62 -18.21
CA ALA A 70 5.83 6.35 -18.46
C ALA A 70 4.89 5.28 -19.05
N PHE A 71 3.68 5.18 -18.49
CA PHE A 71 2.65 4.26 -18.98
C PHE A 71 2.20 4.59 -20.40
N LEU A 72 1.89 5.86 -20.69
CA LEU A 72 1.43 6.28 -22.02
C LEU A 72 2.53 6.11 -23.07
N LEU A 73 3.78 6.43 -22.73
CA LEU A 73 4.93 6.16 -23.61
C LEU A 73 5.09 4.67 -23.89
N GLY A 74 4.82 3.78 -22.93
CA GLY A 74 4.88 2.34 -23.16
C GLY A 74 3.70 1.78 -23.97
N SER A 75 2.48 2.27 -23.70
CA SER A 75 1.23 1.72 -24.24
C SER A 75 0.84 2.28 -25.61
N LEU A 76 1.30 3.48 -25.97
CA LEU A 76 0.93 4.17 -27.21
C LEU A 76 2.10 4.23 -28.21
N SER A 77 2.72 3.09 -28.51
CA SER A 77 3.81 3.03 -29.50
C SER A 77 3.28 2.65 -30.89
N GLY A 78 3.94 3.15 -31.94
CA GLY A 78 3.59 2.80 -33.32
C GLY A 78 3.69 1.30 -33.60
N GLU A 79 4.58 0.58 -32.91
CA GLU A 79 4.73 -0.88 -33.01
C GLU A 79 3.56 -1.62 -32.34
N VAL A 80 3.03 -1.07 -31.24
CA VAL A 80 1.83 -1.61 -30.58
C VAL A 80 0.60 -1.44 -31.48
N PHE A 81 0.50 -0.33 -32.22
CA PHE A 81 -0.61 -0.11 -33.16
C PHE A 81 -0.48 -0.89 -34.47
N SER A 82 0.73 -1.22 -34.91
CA SER A 82 0.95 -1.96 -36.15
C SER A 82 0.86 -3.48 -35.98
N GLY A 83 0.81 -3.98 -34.73
CA GLY A 83 0.81 -5.41 -34.40
C GLY A 83 2.17 -6.11 -34.61
N GLY A 84 3.17 -5.39 -35.15
CA GLY A 84 4.47 -5.94 -35.58
C GLY A 84 4.38 -6.87 -36.80
N ASP A 85 5.52 -7.16 -37.44
CA ASP A 85 5.61 -8.18 -38.52
C ASP A 85 6.24 -9.49 -38.00
N PRO A 86 5.44 -10.52 -37.65
CA PRO A 86 5.96 -11.78 -37.14
C PRO A 86 6.73 -12.63 -38.18
N LYS A 87 6.73 -12.25 -39.47
CA LYS A 87 7.39 -13.02 -40.54
C LYS A 87 8.72 -12.43 -41.02
N THR A 88 8.95 -11.13 -40.85
CA THR A 88 10.21 -10.50 -41.28
C THR A 88 10.98 -9.79 -40.14
N ALA A 89 10.31 -9.51 -39.03
CA ALA A 89 10.85 -8.74 -37.92
C ALA A 89 10.96 -9.59 -36.66
N GLY A 90 12.16 -10.12 -36.39
CA GLY A 90 12.56 -10.27 -35.00
C GLY A 90 12.70 -8.89 -34.32
N ILE A 91 13.22 -8.85 -33.09
CA ILE A 91 13.62 -7.62 -32.35
C ILE A 91 14.54 -6.67 -33.17
N THR A 92 14.99 -7.08 -34.35
CA THR A 92 15.93 -6.40 -35.24
C THR A 92 15.35 -5.32 -36.16
N THR A 93 14.03 -5.15 -36.29
CA THR A 93 13.45 -4.11 -37.18
C THR A 93 12.42 -3.21 -36.50
N VAL A 94 12.66 -2.86 -35.23
CA VAL A 94 11.91 -1.81 -34.53
C VAL A 94 12.28 -0.45 -35.11
N SER A 95 11.29 0.41 -35.38
CA SER A 95 11.56 1.78 -35.81
C SER A 95 12.39 2.53 -34.75
N GLY A 96 13.35 3.36 -35.18
CA GLY A 96 14.22 4.11 -34.25
C GLY A 96 13.42 4.97 -33.25
N ALA A 97 12.27 5.51 -33.69
CA ALA A 97 11.35 6.25 -32.83
C ALA A 97 10.71 5.35 -31.74
N ALA A 98 10.21 4.17 -32.08
CA ALA A 98 9.63 3.24 -31.12
C ALA A 98 10.67 2.68 -30.14
N TYR A 99 11.90 2.46 -30.61
CA TYR A 99 13.02 2.09 -29.75
C TYR A 99 13.30 3.16 -28.69
N VAL A 100 13.44 4.42 -29.11
CA VAL A 100 13.66 5.56 -28.20
C VAL A 100 12.47 5.74 -27.24
N GLN A 101 11.24 5.62 -27.74
CA GLN A 101 10.02 5.68 -26.92
C GLN A 101 10.01 4.58 -25.84
N THR A 102 10.41 3.36 -26.17
CA THR A 102 10.50 2.24 -25.22
C THR A 102 11.56 2.50 -24.16
N LEU A 103 12.73 3.02 -24.54
CA LEU A 103 13.77 3.43 -23.58
C LEU A 103 13.30 4.57 -22.67
N ALA A 104 12.58 5.55 -23.21
CA ALA A 104 12.01 6.64 -22.44
C ALA A 104 10.94 6.16 -21.44
N ALA A 105 10.08 5.21 -21.85
CA ALA A 105 9.12 4.57 -20.97
C ALA A 105 9.82 3.81 -19.83
N LEU A 106 10.88 3.04 -20.14
CA LEU A 106 11.67 2.33 -19.14
C LEU A 106 12.35 3.30 -18.15
N ALA A 107 12.97 4.37 -18.64
CA ALA A 107 13.54 5.41 -17.80
C ALA A 107 12.48 6.09 -16.93
N GLY A 108 11.29 6.33 -17.47
CA GLY A 108 10.13 6.83 -16.74
C GLY A 108 9.68 5.92 -15.60
N TRP A 109 9.63 4.60 -15.83
CA TRP A 109 9.32 3.63 -14.79
C TRP A 109 10.40 3.56 -13.70
N ILE A 110 11.68 3.61 -14.05
CA ILE A 110 12.78 3.70 -13.08
C ILE A 110 12.63 4.97 -12.23
N TRP A 111 12.35 6.10 -12.86
CA TRP A 111 12.12 7.36 -12.14
C TRP A 111 10.90 7.30 -11.23
N PHE A 112 9.81 6.66 -11.68
CA PHE A 112 8.62 6.42 -10.86
C PHE A 112 8.93 5.57 -9.63
N VAL A 113 9.72 4.51 -9.77
CA VAL A 113 10.18 3.67 -8.64
C VAL A 113 11.00 4.48 -7.63
N VAL A 114 11.93 5.31 -8.10
CA VAL A 114 12.71 6.23 -7.23
C VAL A 114 11.77 7.20 -6.50
N ARG A 115 10.75 7.71 -7.18
CA ARG A 115 9.73 8.58 -6.57
C ARG A 115 8.92 7.84 -5.51
N LEU A 116 8.48 6.61 -5.75
CA LEU A 116 7.78 5.80 -4.73
C LEU A 116 8.66 5.61 -3.49
N TRP A 117 9.93 5.26 -3.69
CA TRP A 117 10.88 5.03 -2.61
C TRP A 117 11.10 6.27 -1.74
N THR A 118 11.21 7.45 -2.35
CA THR A 118 11.53 8.71 -1.66
C THR A 118 10.29 9.40 -1.08
N THR A 119 9.13 9.25 -1.73
CA THR A 119 7.87 9.86 -1.27
C THR A 119 7.26 9.11 -0.09
N TYR A 120 7.43 7.78 -0.07
CA TYR A 120 6.81 6.92 0.94
C TYR A 120 7.83 6.15 1.79
N PRO A 121 8.66 6.80 2.63
CA PRO A 121 9.75 6.13 3.36
C PRO A 121 9.27 5.01 4.30
N VAL A 122 8.12 5.17 4.95
CA VAL A 122 7.54 4.18 5.89
C VAL A 122 6.97 2.99 5.13
N MET A 123 6.30 3.27 4.00
CA MET A 123 5.66 2.28 3.16
C MET A 123 6.52 1.81 1.97
N ARG A 124 7.80 2.17 1.91
CA ARG A 124 8.65 2.01 0.71
C ARG A 124 8.69 0.58 0.17
N ILE A 125 8.87 -0.40 1.05
CA ILE A 125 8.96 -1.81 0.65
C ILE A 125 7.60 -2.27 0.13
N HIS A 126 6.52 -1.95 0.86
CA HIS A 126 5.16 -2.33 0.51
C HIS A 126 4.67 -1.67 -0.78
N ALA A 127 4.97 -0.40 -1.00
CA ALA A 127 4.67 0.31 -2.25
C ALA A 127 5.40 -0.31 -3.45
N LEU A 128 6.65 -0.73 -3.28
CA LEU A 128 7.38 -1.47 -4.31
C LEU A 128 6.84 -2.88 -4.51
N THR A 129 6.39 -3.56 -3.45
CA THR A 129 5.70 -4.85 -3.55
C THR A 129 4.42 -4.69 -4.38
N MET A 130 3.62 -3.65 -4.16
CA MET A 130 2.45 -3.36 -4.99
C MET A 130 2.83 -3.16 -6.46
N PHE A 131 3.86 -2.35 -6.72
CA PHE A 131 4.34 -2.09 -8.08
C PHE A 131 4.86 -3.37 -8.77
N ALA A 132 5.65 -4.18 -8.06
CA ALA A 132 6.16 -5.45 -8.56
C ALA A 132 5.02 -6.45 -8.81
N SER A 133 4.04 -6.54 -7.91
CA SER A 133 2.86 -7.40 -8.08
C SER A 133 2.00 -6.96 -9.26
N TRP A 134 1.87 -5.66 -9.53
CA TRP A 134 1.22 -5.17 -10.75
C TRP A 134 1.96 -5.68 -12.01
N GLY A 135 3.29 -5.57 -12.04
CA GLY A 135 4.10 -6.10 -13.14
C GLY A 135 3.99 -7.62 -13.30
N MET A 136 4.00 -8.38 -12.20
CA MET A 136 3.80 -9.84 -12.22
C MET A 136 2.42 -10.22 -12.74
N LEU A 137 1.37 -9.51 -12.33
CA LEU A 137 0.01 -9.74 -12.83
C LEU A 137 -0.10 -9.40 -14.32
N PHE A 138 0.56 -8.34 -14.78
CA PHE A 138 0.65 -8.05 -16.22
C PHE A 138 1.34 -9.16 -17.00
N PHE A 139 2.50 -9.62 -16.52
CA PHE A 139 3.22 -10.71 -17.15
C PHE A 139 2.42 -12.03 -17.14
N ALA A 140 1.71 -12.32 -16.06
CA ALA A 140 0.80 -13.47 -15.99
C ALA A 140 -0.31 -13.39 -17.03
N GLN A 141 -0.92 -12.21 -17.22
CA GLN A 141 -1.93 -12.00 -18.25
C GLN A 141 -1.38 -12.20 -19.66
N LEU A 142 -0.13 -11.77 -19.94
CA LEU A 142 0.50 -12.08 -21.22
C LEU A 142 0.58 -13.59 -21.46
N LEU A 143 1.02 -14.37 -20.45
CA LEU A 143 1.12 -15.83 -20.56
C LEU A 143 -0.23 -16.51 -20.81
N PHE A 144 -1.31 -16.00 -20.20
CA PHE A 144 -2.66 -16.52 -20.49
C PHE A 144 -3.07 -16.33 -21.95
N HIS A 145 -2.61 -15.25 -22.58
CA HIS A 145 -2.98 -14.89 -23.95
C HIS A 145 -2.05 -15.47 -25.03
N VAL A 146 -0.86 -16.00 -24.68
CA VAL A 146 0.08 -16.59 -25.65
C VAL A 146 -0.58 -17.70 -26.47
N GLU A 147 -1.29 -18.60 -25.80
CA GLU A 147 -1.98 -19.73 -26.43
C GLU A 147 -3.47 -19.48 -26.62
N ASN A 148 -4.04 -18.48 -25.93
CA ASN A 148 -5.47 -18.18 -25.93
C ASN A 148 -5.70 -16.67 -26.15
N PRO A 149 -5.65 -16.17 -27.41
CA PRO A 149 -5.82 -14.74 -27.69
C PRO A 149 -7.14 -14.16 -27.18
N ASP A 150 -8.18 -14.99 -27.07
CA ASP A 150 -9.52 -14.61 -26.57
C ASP A 150 -9.75 -14.95 -25.09
N PHE A 151 -8.68 -15.16 -24.29
CA PHE A 151 -8.78 -15.45 -22.86
C PHE A 151 -9.73 -14.48 -22.13
N PRO A 152 -10.67 -14.98 -21.30
CA PRO A 152 -10.73 -16.34 -20.73
C PRO A 152 -11.51 -17.38 -21.55
N VAL A 153 -11.95 -17.05 -22.76
CA VAL A 153 -12.75 -17.97 -23.59
C VAL A 153 -11.86 -19.09 -24.14
N GLU A 154 -12.39 -20.31 -24.19
CA GLU A 154 -11.75 -21.51 -24.77
C GLU A 154 -10.42 -21.96 -24.13
N ALA A 155 -10.00 -21.34 -23.03
CA ALA A 155 -8.75 -21.70 -22.35
C ALA A 155 -8.84 -23.04 -21.61
N THR A 156 -7.82 -23.88 -21.74
CA THR A 156 -7.69 -25.12 -20.97
C THR A 156 -6.77 -24.95 -19.75
N LEU A 157 -7.05 -25.65 -18.65
CA LEU A 157 -6.31 -25.49 -17.37
C LEU A 157 -4.80 -25.71 -17.50
N SER A 158 -4.36 -26.64 -18.37
CA SER A 158 -2.93 -26.91 -18.59
C SER A 158 -2.18 -25.69 -19.12
N GLN A 159 -2.83 -24.91 -19.99
CA GLN A 159 -2.25 -23.73 -20.65
C GLN A 159 -2.15 -22.53 -19.70
N LEU A 160 -2.93 -22.53 -18.62
CA LEU A 160 -2.97 -21.45 -17.63
C LEU A 160 -1.97 -21.65 -16.49
N SER A 161 -1.36 -22.82 -16.38
CA SER A 161 -0.59 -23.23 -15.19
C SER A 161 0.51 -22.23 -14.78
N THR A 162 1.33 -21.77 -15.72
CA THR A 162 2.44 -20.83 -15.43
C THR A 162 1.92 -19.44 -15.06
N GLY A 163 0.97 -18.88 -15.82
CA GLY A 163 0.37 -17.58 -15.50
C GLY A 163 -0.40 -17.61 -14.17
N ALA A 164 -1.03 -18.74 -13.85
CA ALA A 164 -1.77 -18.93 -12.59
C ALA A 164 -0.80 -18.96 -11.40
N LEU A 165 0.33 -19.66 -11.51
CA LEU A 165 1.36 -19.66 -10.46
C LEU A 165 1.87 -18.24 -10.17
N ILE A 166 2.22 -17.48 -11.21
CA ILE A 166 2.69 -16.09 -11.05
C ILE A 166 1.60 -15.21 -10.42
N SER A 167 0.34 -15.39 -10.83
CA SER A 167 -0.80 -14.66 -10.26
C SER A 167 -0.98 -14.97 -8.77
N VAL A 168 -0.88 -16.25 -8.38
CA VAL A 168 -0.97 -16.68 -6.98
C VAL A 168 0.17 -16.06 -6.15
N VAL A 169 1.40 -16.07 -6.66
CA VAL A 169 2.54 -15.43 -5.99
C VAL A 169 2.30 -13.92 -5.83
N ALA A 170 1.83 -13.23 -6.87
CA ALA A 170 1.55 -11.80 -6.81
C ALA A 170 0.45 -11.46 -5.78
N LEU A 171 -0.64 -12.22 -5.77
CA LEU A 171 -1.73 -12.08 -4.79
C LEU A 171 -1.28 -12.43 -3.38
N PHE A 172 -0.40 -13.43 -3.21
CA PHE A 172 0.19 -13.77 -1.93
C PHE A 172 1.06 -12.62 -1.38
N LEU A 173 1.90 -12.00 -2.20
CA LEU A 173 2.68 -10.83 -1.79
C LEU A 173 1.78 -9.66 -1.38
N LEU A 174 0.71 -9.40 -2.12
CA LEU A 174 -0.29 -8.37 -1.81
C LEU A 174 -1.04 -8.67 -0.50
N TYR A 175 -1.37 -9.95 -0.26
CA TYR A 175 -1.95 -10.40 1.00
C TYR A 175 -0.99 -10.16 2.16
N MET A 176 0.26 -10.62 2.06
CA MET A 176 1.29 -10.42 3.10
C MET A 176 1.52 -8.95 3.41
N MET A 177 1.55 -8.11 2.38
CA MET A 177 1.61 -6.66 2.54
C MET A 177 0.40 -6.12 3.31
N SER A 178 -0.81 -6.56 2.95
CA SER A 178 -2.02 -6.11 3.64
C SER A 178 -2.05 -6.51 5.11
N THR A 179 -1.60 -7.71 5.47
CA THR A 179 -1.56 -8.09 6.88
C THR A 179 -0.46 -7.35 7.62
N ALA A 180 0.71 -7.12 7.01
CA ALA A 180 1.79 -6.33 7.63
C ALA A 180 1.32 -4.90 7.97
N VAL A 181 0.55 -4.26 7.09
CA VAL A 181 -0.02 -2.92 7.35
C VAL A 181 -0.98 -2.93 8.53
N ARG A 182 -1.89 -3.92 8.59
CA ARG A 182 -2.87 -4.02 9.69
C ARG A 182 -2.20 -4.31 11.03
N GLU A 183 -1.26 -5.25 11.05
CA GLU A 183 -0.51 -5.59 12.26
C GLU A 183 0.37 -4.43 12.74
N THR A 184 0.98 -3.66 11.84
CA THR A 184 1.74 -2.45 12.23
C THR A 184 0.83 -1.41 12.86
N ARG A 185 -0.37 -1.22 12.31
CA ARG A 185 -1.36 -0.30 12.90
C ARG A 185 -1.73 -0.74 14.30
N ASP A 186 -2.03 -2.02 14.49
CA ASP A 186 -2.41 -2.56 15.80
C ASP A 186 -1.28 -2.31 16.82
N LEU A 187 -0.03 -2.61 16.45
CA LEU A 187 1.15 -2.33 17.27
C LEU A 187 1.33 -0.83 17.56
N HIS A 188 1.11 0.04 16.57
CA HIS A 188 1.22 1.48 16.75
C HIS A 188 0.24 2.01 17.81
N VAL A 189 -0.99 1.50 17.83
CA VAL A 189 -1.99 1.84 18.85
C VAL A 189 -1.58 1.28 20.21
N GLU A 190 -1.12 0.02 20.27
CA GLU A 190 -0.65 -0.61 21.51
C GLU A 190 0.55 0.11 22.14
N GLU A 191 1.44 0.69 21.33
CA GLU A 191 2.66 1.35 21.81
C GLU A 191 2.44 2.84 22.15
N ASN A 192 1.71 3.58 21.32
CA ASN A 192 1.63 5.05 21.43
C ASN A 192 0.35 5.53 22.11
N HIS A 193 -0.70 4.71 22.15
CA HIS A 193 -2.01 5.05 22.70
C HIS A 193 -2.44 4.09 23.82
N LEU A 194 -1.47 3.46 24.50
CA LEU A 194 -1.75 2.53 25.59
C LEU A 194 -2.48 3.24 26.74
N HIS A 195 -3.65 2.71 27.08
CA HIS A 195 -4.41 3.19 28.23
C HIS A 195 -4.88 2.01 29.08
N GLU A 196 -4.83 2.16 30.41
CA GLU A 196 -5.32 1.14 31.35
C GLU A 196 -6.83 0.87 31.21
N ASP A 197 -7.60 1.83 30.70
CA ASP A 197 -9.03 1.66 30.42
C ASP A 197 -9.25 1.04 29.03
N VAL A 198 -9.80 -0.17 29.02
CA VAL A 198 -10.14 -0.94 27.81
C VAL A 198 -11.06 -0.16 26.86
N ARG A 199 -11.92 0.72 27.40
CA ARG A 199 -12.86 1.51 26.57
C ARG A 199 -12.10 2.54 25.74
N ARG A 200 -11.20 3.29 26.37
CA ARG A 200 -10.35 4.26 25.68
C ARG A 200 -9.45 3.58 24.65
N MET A 201 -8.91 2.40 24.97
CA MET A 201 -8.13 1.61 24.02
C MET A 201 -8.95 1.19 22.79
N THR A 202 -10.21 0.79 22.99
CA THR A 202 -11.13 0.45 21.88
C THR A 202 -11.45 1.67 21.01
N GLU A 203 -11.68 2.82 21.63
CA GLU A 203 -11.91 4.09 20.90
C GLU A 203 -10.69 4.44 20.04
N GLU A 204 -9.46 4.34 20.57
CA GLU A 204 -8.24 4.64 19.80
C GLU A 204 -8.00 3.62 18.66
N MET A 205 -8.37 2.35 18.84
CA MET A 205 -8.35 1.35 17.77
C MET A 205 -9.36 1.66 16.66
N ASP A 206 -10.53 2.20 17.01
CA ASP A 206 -11.55 2.62 16.06
C ASP A 206 -11.15 3.90 15.34
N GLU A 207 -10.52 4.86 16.01
CA GLU A 207 -9.95 6.06 15.37
C GLU A 207 -8.89 5.70 14.32
N HIS A 208 -8.10 4.64 14.59
CA HIS A 208 -7.10 4.12 13.67
C HIS A 208 -7.63 3.01 12.74
N SER A 209 -8.93 3.01 12.41
CA SER A 209 -9.49 1.95 11.58
C SER A 209 -8.90 1.91 10.15
N LEU A 210 -8.67 0.69 9.67
CA LEU A 210 -8.20 0.39 8.30
C LEU A 210 -9.29 -0.30 7.45
N TYR A 211 -10.55 -0.17 7.82
CA TYR A 211 -11.66 -0.86 7.13
C TYR A 211 -11.86 -0.29 5.71
N GLY A 212 -11.97 1.04 5.61
CA GLY A 212 -12.05 1.79 4.35
C GLY A 212 -10.78 1.66 3.52
N TRP A 213 -9.61 1.61 4.15
CA TRP A 213 -8.35 1.32 3.46
C TRP A 213 -8.34 -0.09 2.86
N THR A 214 -8.82 -1.10 3.59
CA THR A 214 -8.95 -2.47 3.09
C THR A 214 -9.89 -2.55 1.88
N ALA A 215 -11.03 -1.84 1.93
CA ALA A 215 -11.94 -1.74 0.79
C ALA A 215 -11.28 -1.04 -0.42
N LEU A 216 -10.50 0.02 -0.18
CA LEU A 216 -9.76 0.73 -1.21
C LEU A 216 -8.69 -0.16 -1.85
N PHE A 217 -7.96 -0.93 -1.04
CA PHE A 217 -6.97 -1.89 -1.52
C PHE A 217 -7.59 -3.01 -2.36
N ALA A 218 -8.72 -3.57 -1.92
CA ALA A 218 -9.45 -4.57 -2.70
C ALA A 218 -9.95 -4.00 -4.04
N CYS A 219 -10.49 -2.78 -4.04
CA CYS A 219 -10.89 -2.06 -5.26
C CYS A 219 -9.69 -1.85 -6.20
N TRP A 220 -8.52 -1.49 -5.66
CA TRP A 220 -7.29 -1.34 -6.42
C TRP A 220 -6.84 -2.65 -7.08
N ILE A 221 -6.91 -3.79 -6.39
CA ILE A 221 -6.59 -5.12 -6.97
C ILE A 221 -7.51 -5.42 -8.17
N ILE A 222 -8.82 -5.15 -8.04
CA ILE A 222 -9.79 -5.35 -9.13
C ILE A 222 -9.43 -4.46 -10.33
N LEU A 223 -9.12 -3.19 -10.09
CA LEU A 223 -8.68 -2.25 -11.14
C LEU A 223 -7.39 -2.72 -11.82
N VAL A 224 -6.42 -3.24 -11.06
CA VAL A 224 -5.20 -3.83 -11.61
C VAL A 224 -5.55 -4.99 -12.53
N ILE A 225 -6.40 -5.93 -12.11
CA ILE A 225 -6.81 -7.08 -12.93
C ILE A 225 -7.46 -6.62 -14.24
N ILE A 226 -8.38 -5.64 -14.19
CA ILE A 226 -9.02 -5.08 -15.39
C ILE A 226 -7.98 -4.42 -16.30
N ASN A 227 -7.08 -3.62 -15.73
CA ASN A 227 -6.04 -2.92 -16.48
C ASN A 227 -5.05 -3.88 -17.14
N VAL A 228 -4.58 -4.90 -16.41
CA VAL A 228 -3.60 -5.85 -16.94
C VAL A 228 -4.22 -6.81 -17.96
N TRP A 229 -5.46 -7.24 -17.75
CA TRP A 229 -6.19 -8.05 -18.71
C TRP A 229 -6.40 -7.28 -20.01
N SER A 230 -6.90 -6.04 -19.94
CA SER A 230 -7.12 -5.23 -21.14
C SER A 230 -5.83 -4.95 -21.92
N GLY A 231 -4.72 -4.67 -21.24
CA GLY A 231 -3.42 -4.48 -21.90
C GLY A 231 -2.93 -5.74 -22.62
N ALA A 232 -2.95 -6.89 -21.95
CA ALA A 232 -2.54 -8.16 -22.55
C ALA A 232 -3.47 -8.59 -23.69
N HIS A 233 -4.78 -8.40 -23.51
CA HIS A 233 -5.80 -8.78 -24.49
C HIS A 233 -5.72 -7.94 -25.76
N PHE A 234 -5.36 -6.66 -25.67
CA PHE A 234 -5.11 -5.83 -26.85
C PHE A 234 -3.88 -6.31 -27.64
N VAL A 235 -2.76 -6.59 -26.95
CA VAL A 235 -1.51 -7.03 -27.59
C VAL A 235 -1.60 -8.45 -28.15
N ALA A 236 -2.51 -9.29 -27.61
CA ALA A 236 -2.77 -10.62 -28.13
C ALA A 236 -3.44 -10.60 -29.52
N ASP A 237 -4.17 -9.53 -29.84
CA ASP A 237 -4.77 -9.34 -31.16
C ASP A 237 -3.72 -8.84 -32.16
N ARG A 238 -3.30 -9.73 -33.06
CA ARG A 238 -2.25 -9.46 -34.05
C ARG A 238 -2.64 -8.38 -35.07
N PHE A 239 -3.91 -8.03 -35.18
CA PHE A 239 -4.39 -6.99 -36.09
C PHE A 239 -4.65 -5.65 -35.39
N ALA A 240 -4.51 -5.59 -34.06
CA ALA A 240 -4.71 -4.39 -33.24
C ALA A 240 -6.07 -3.69 -33.45
N ASP A 241 -7.11 -4.43 -33.83
CA ASP A 241 -8.43 -3.88 -34.18
C ASP A 241 -9.33 -3.63 -32.96
N ARG A 242 -8.94 -4.15 -31.78
CA ARG A 242 -9.69 -4.05 -30.51
C ARG A 242 -9.46 -2.73 -29.77
N TRP A 243 -9.68 -1.60 -30.44
CA TRP A 243 -9.50 -0.25 -29.87
C TRP A 243 -10.26 0.01 -28.56
N GLY A 244 -11.42 -0.63 -28.37
CA GLY A 244 -12.17 -0.54 -27.11
C GLY A 244 -11.41 -1.08 -25.91
N VAL A 245 -10.63 -2.14 -26.10
CA VAL A 245 -9.84 -2.78 -25.05
C VAL A 245 -8.60 -1.93 -24.73
N LEU A 246 -7.91 -1.39 -25.74
CA LEU A 246 -6.84 -0.41 -25.53
C LEU A 246 -7.36 0.83 -24.78
N THR A 247 -8.53 1.34 -25.16
CA THR A 247 -9.15 2.48 -24.47
C THR A 247 -9.40 2.16 -23.00
N LEU A 248 -9.90 0.95 -22.68
CA LEU A 248 -10.07 0.51 -21.30
C LEU A 248 -8.72 0.45 -20.55
N HIS A 249 -7.68 -0.07 -21.18
CA HIS A 249 -6.33 -0.12 -20.60
C HIS A 249 -5.80 1.29 -20.27
N VAL A 250 -5.95 2.24 -21.19
CA VAL A 250 -5.49 3.63 -21.01
C VAL A 250 -6.34 4.37 -19.96
N LEU A 251 -7.66 4.23 -19.98
CA LEU A 251 -8.55 4.92 -19.03
C LEU A 251 -8.44 4.39 -17.60
N THR A 252 -8.10 3.12 -17.43
CA THR A 252 -7.90 2.53 -16.10
C THR A 252 -6.52 2.84 -15.52
N ALA A 253 -5.54 3.23 -16.33
CA ALA A 253 -4.17 3.49 -15.87
C ALA A 253 -4.05 4.61 -14.81
N PRO A 254 -4.69 5.79 -14.96
CA PRO A 254 -4.70 6.80 -13.90
C PRO A 254 -5.29 6.29 -12.59
N LEU A 255 -6.30 5.40 -12.66
CA LEU A 255 -6.94 4.82 -11.47
C LEU A 255 -6.03 3.79 -10.80
N VAL A 256 -5.31 2.97 -11.56
CA VAL A 256 -4.34 2.00 -11.02
C VAL A 256 -3.17 2.72 -10.36
N ILE A 257 -2.57 3.69 -11.05
CA ILE A 257 -1.43 4.44 -10.52
C ILE A 257 -1.87 5.29 -9.32
N GLY A 258 -2.97 6.04 -9.44
CA GLY A 258 -3.51 6.84 -8.36
C GLY A 258 -3.93 6.01 -7.14
N GLY A 259 -4.57 4.85 -7.38
CA GLY A 259 -4.96 3.92 -6.33
C GLY A 259 -3.75 3.33 -5.60
N LEU A 260 -2.65 3.03 -6.30
CA LEU A 260 -1.39 2.61 -5.67
C LEU A 260 -0.86 3.71 -4.74
N LEU A 261 -0.84 4.95 -5.22
CA LEU A 261 -0.36 6.10 -4.44
C LEU A 261 -1.22 6.34 -3.19
N VAL A 262 -2.55 6.30 -3.31
CA VAL A 262 -3.46 6.49 -2.16
C VAL A 262 -3.35 5.34 -1.16
N THR A 263 -3.26 4.10 -1.65
CA THR A 263 -3.09 2.91 -0.80
C THR A 263 -1.79 2.97 -0.01
N ALA A 264 -0.69 3.42 -0.63
CA ALA A 264 0.60 3.58 0.03
C ALA A 264 0.64 4.79 0.97
N TRP A 265 0.00 5.89 0.59
CA TRP A 265 0.00 7.14 1.35
C TRP A 265 -0.74 7.02 2.69
N TYR A 266 -1.94 6.42 2.71
CA TYR A 266 -2.79 6.47 3.91
C TYR A 266 -2.17 5.79 5.15
N PRO A 267 -1.64 4.55 5.08
CA PRO A 267 -0.97 3.94 6.23
C PRO A 267 0.24 4.72 6.70
N GLN A 268 1.05 5.27 5.78
CA GLN A 268 2.17 6.14 6.17
C GLN A 268 1.69 7.39 6.91
N ARG A 269 0.56 7.96 6.48
CA ARG A 269 0.00 9.14 7.11
C ARG A 269 -0.48 8.86 8.54
N MET A 270 -1.09 7.70 8.77
CA MET A 270 -1.54 7.27 10.10
C MET A 270 -0.37 6.94 11.02
N LEU A 271 0.68 6.28 10.52
CA LEU A 271 1.80 5.80 11.33
C LEU A 271 2.86 6.88 11.65
N GLY A 272 2.77 8.07 11.05
CA GLY A 272 3.76 9.14 11.21
C GLY A 272 5.09 8.85 10.49
N GLN A 273 6.13 9.64 10.77
CA GLN A 273 7.40 9.57 10.03
C GLN A 273 8.41 8.53 10.55
N HIS A 274 8.20 7.98 11.74
CA HIS A 274 9.20 7.14 12.43
C HIS A 274 8.84 5.66 12.51
N ALA A 275 7.61 5.28 12.18
CA ALA A 275 7.19 3.89 12.20
C ALA A 275 7.80 3.08 11.04
N LYS A 276 8.05 1.79 11.27
CA LYS A 276 8.46 0.85 10.22
C LYS A 276 7.41 -0.25 10.09
N VAL A 277 6.79 -0.35 8.91
CA VAL A 277 5.71 -1.32 8.67
C VAL A 277 6.24 -2.74 8.56
N ARG A 278 5.88 -3.59 9.52
CA ARG A 278 6.30 -5.00 9.63
C ARG A 278 5.19 -5.86 10.22
N SER A 279 5.25 -7.17 10.02
CA SER A 279 4.38 -8.10 10.74
C SER A 279 4.81 -8.21 12.21
N ARG A 280 3.88 -8.61 13.09
CA ARG A 280 4.14 -8.84 14.52
C ARG A 280 5.22 -9.88 14.74
N ALA A 281 5.24 -10.94 13.93
CA ALA A 281 6.29 -11.96 14.00
C ALA A 281 7.68 -11.39 13.64
N ALA A 282 7.76 -10.51 12.63
CA ALA A 282 9.01 -9.85 12.27
C ALA A 282 9.44 -8.80 13.30
N HIS A 283 8.49 -8.16 13.99
CA HIS A 283 8.77 -7.27 15.12
C HIS A 283 9.35 -8.06 16.30
N LEU A 284 8.69 -9.16 16.69
CA LEU A 284 9.15 -10.03 17.78
C LEU A 284 10.52 -10.68 17.48
N ALA A 285 10.77 -11.10 16.24
CA ALA A 285 12.07 -11.63 15.87
C ALA A 285 13.21 -10.58 15.95
N ASP A 286 12.92 -9.30 15.66
CA ASP A 286 13.88 -8.19 15.78
C ASP A 286 14.11 -7.85 17.26
N SER A 287 13.05 -7.87 18.09
CA SER A 287 13.18 -7.68 19.54
C SER A 287 13.98 -8.81 20.18
N ASP A 288 13.65 -10.07 19.86
CA ASP A 288 14.34 -11.25 20.40
C ASP A 288 15.81 -11.29 19.94
N ALA A 289 16.13 -10.82 18.72
CA ALA A 289 17.51 -10.67 18.25
C ALA A 289 18.28 -9.53 18.95
N SER A 290 17.57 -8.52 19.46
CA SER A 290 18.14 -7.44 20.28
C SER A 290 18.23 -7.77 21.77
N GLU A 291 17.49 -8.79 22.24
CA GLU A 291 17.50 -9.26 23.64
C GLU A 291 18.79 -10.00 24.05
N ASP A 292 19.72 -10.27 23.12
CA ASP A 292 21.07 -10.77 23.43
C ASP A 292 22.00 -9.67 24.03
N SER A 293 21.48 -8.46 24.29
CA SER A 293 22.21 -7.41 25.01
C SER A 293 22.01 -7.52 26.53
N GLU A 294 23.08 -7.96 27.20
CA GLU A 294 23.43 -7.82 28.62
C GLU A 294 22.30 -8.07 29.65
N VAL A 295 22.30 -9.27 30.23
CA VAL A 295 21.84 -9.47 31.60
C VAL A 295 22.67 -8.53 32.49
N VAL A 296 22.09 -7.41 32.90
CA VAL A 296 22.68 -6.58 33.96
C VAL A 296 22.51 -7.34 35.26
N GLU A 297 23.51 -8.17 35.61
CA GLU A 297 23.70 -8.63 36.98
C GLU A 297 24.11 -7.40 37.81
N GLY A 298 23.17 -6.87 38.57
CA GLY A 298 23.40 -5.80 39.54
C GLY A 298 22.36 -5.85 40.63
N ASP A 299 22.78 -5.55 41.86
CA ASP A 299 21.89 -5.41 43.03
C ASP A 299 20.84 -4.34 42.75
N LEU A 300 19.65 -4.77 42.32
CA LEU A 300 18.50 -3.92 42.12
C LEU A 300 17.96 -3.51 43.51
N SER A 301 18.45 -2.39 44.02
CA SER A 301 17.96 -1.77 45.26
C SER A 301 17.07 -0.56 44.94
N CYS A 302 15.92 -0.44 45.60
CA CYS A 302 15.01 0.70 45.43
C CYS A 302 15.74 1.99 45.87
N PRO A 303 15.95 3.01 45.01
CA PRO A 303 16.74 4.20 45.36
C PRO A 303 16.11 5.06 46.47
N SER A 304 14.84 4.82 46.81
CA SER A 304 14.15 5.50 47.91
C SER A 304 14.31 4.80 49.26
N CYS A 305 14.51 3.48 49.32
CA CYS A 305 14.53 2.75 50.60
C CYS A 305 15.65 1.70 50.75
N GLY A 306 16.42 1.44 49.69
CA GLY A 306 17.54 0.49 49.70
C GLY A 306 17.15 -0.99 49.77
N ALA A 307 15.85 -1.33 49.72
CA ALA A 307 15.41 -2.72 49.73
C ALA A 307 15.78 -3.44 48.43
N LEU A 308 16.31 -4.67 48.57
CA LEU A 308 16.63 -5.58 47.47
C LEU A 308 15.32 -6.04 46.80
N SER A 309 15.19 -5.85 45.49
CA SER A 309 14.05 -6.38 44.74
C SER A 309 14.38 -7.78 44.21
N GLU A 310 13.71 -8.80 44.74
CA GLU A 310 13.63 -10.10 44.08
C GLU A 310 12.62 -9.99 42.93
N ASP A 311 13.05 -10.42 41.76
CA ASP A 311 12.26 -10.63 40.54
C ASP A 311 11.69 -9.42 39.81
N LEU A 312 12.45 -8.93 38.83
CA LEU A 312 11.87 -8.31 37.64
C LEU A 312 12.66 -8.71 36.38
N LYS A 313 12.11 -9.67 35.62
CA LYS A 313 12.47 -9.85 34.21
C LYS A 313 11.44 -9.09 33.36
N ARG A 314 11.85 -8.11 32.53
CA ARG A 314 10.96 -7.53 31.51
C ARG A 314 11.63 -6.95 30.25
N ARG A 315 10.88 -7.14 29.16
CA ARG A 315 11.00 -6.94 27.70
C ARG A 315 11.18 -5.49 27.17
N ASP A 316 11.39 -4.49 28.03
CA ASP A 316 11.09 -3.09 27.64
C ASP A 316 12.20 -2.08 28.00
N GLY A 317 13.36 -2.53 28.51
CA GLY A 317 14.53 -1.68 28.78
C GLY A 317 14.35 -0.57 29.83
N ARG A 318 13.21 -0.49 30.54
CA ARG A 318 13.03 0.39 31.71
C ARG A 318 12.81 -0.45 32.96
N VAL A 319 13.73 -0.31 33.92
CA VAL A 319 13.63 -0.94 35.24
C VAL A 319 12.63 -0.15 36.08
N PHE A 320 11.47 -0.73 36.35
CA PHE A 320 10.51 -0.20 37.32
C PHE A 320 10.64 -0.97 38.62
N VAL A 321 11.50 -0.51 39.53
CA VAL A 321 11.54 -1.06 40.90
C VAL A 321 10.26 -0.64 41.61
N ARG A 322 9.37 -1.61 41.88
CA ARG A 322 8.24 -1.39 42.80
C ARG A 322 8.77 -1.48 44.23
N CYS A 323 8.79 -0.35 44.93
CA CYS A 323 8.86 -0.35 46.38
C CYS A 323 7.48 -0.85 46.91
N MET A 324 7.44 -1.98 47.63
CA MET A 324 6.29 -2.34 48.47
C MET A 324 6.36 -1.62 49.81
#